data_AF-A0A382QJY2-F1
#
_entry.id   AF-A0A382QJY2-F1
#
_cell.length_a   1.000
_cell.length_b   1.000
_cell.length_c   1.000
_cell.angle_alpha   90.00
_cell.angle_beta   90.00
_cell.angle_gamma   90.00
#
_symmetry.space_group_name_H-M   'P 1'
#
loop_
_entity.id
_entity.type
_entity.pdbx_description
1 polymer ?
#
loop_
_entity_poly.entity_id
_entity_poly.type
_entity_poly.pdbx_seq_one_letter_code
_entity_poly.pdbx_strand_id
1 'polypeptide(L)' 'VSQNDPKYSIVAPVFNEEETLPEFYRRIFAVVQELDSATELLLI' A
#
# COMPACT_ATOMS: atom_id res chain seq x y z
N VAL A 1 -16.11 -15.99 -2.30
CA VAL A 1 -15.03 -15.00 -2.22
C VAL A 1 -14.90 -14.70 -0.74
N SER A 2 -13.73 -14.96 -0.16
CA SER A 2 -13.53 -14.79 1.28
C SER A 2 -13.72 -13.31 1.60
N GLN A 3 -14.40 -12.96 2.69
CA GLN A 3 -14.75 -11.56 3.03
C GLN A 3 -13.54 -10.63 3.25
N ASN A 4 -12.31 -11.10 3.02
CA ASN A 4 -11.07 -10.36 3.25
C ASN A 4 -10.14 -10.32 2.02
N ASP A 5 -10.64 -10.69 0.84
CA ASP A 5 -9.87 -10.54 -0.40
C ASP A 5 -9.71 -9.04 -0.72
N PRO A 6 -8.47 -8.54 -0.93
CA PRO A 6 -8.25 -7.12 -1.16
C PRO A 6 -8.92 -6.66 -2.46
N LYS A 7 -9.70 -5.58 -2.39
CA LYS A 7 -10.33 -4.94 -3.55
C LYS A 7 -9.31 -4.15 -4.38
N TYR A 8 -8.32 -3.58 -3.71
CA TYR A 8 -7.24 -2.84 -4.34
C TYR A 8 -5.89 -3.45 -3.99
N SER A 9 -5.02 -3.50 -4.99
CA SER A 9 -3.65 -3.95 -4.86
C SER A 9 -2.75 -2.83 -5.38
N ILE A 10 -2.00 -2.19 -4.48
CA ILE A 10 -1.07 -1.12 -4.81
C ILE A 10 0.30 -1.76 -4.98
N VAL A 11 0.84 -1.71 -6.20
CA VAL A 11 2.16 -2.26 -6.50
C VAL A 11 3.14 -1.11 -6.73
N ALA A 12 4.17 -1.03 -5.90
CA ALA A 12 5.19 0.00 -5.97
C ALA A 12 6.57 -0.64 -6.17
N PRO A 13 7.29 -0.30 -7.26
CA PRO A 13 8.67 -0.74 -7.42
C PRO A 13 9.57 0.02 -6.45
N VAL A 14 10.44 -0.71 -5.75
CA VAL A 14 11.37 -0.18 -4.76
C VAL A 14 12.77 -0.66 -5.08
N PHE A 15 13.65 0.27 -5.42
CA PHE A 15 15.07 -0.04 -5.63
C PHE A 15 15.94 1.02 -4.98
N ASN A 16 16.70 0.63 -3.95
CA ASN A 16 17.60 1.50 -3.18
C ASN A 16 16.91 2.74 -2.55
N GLU A 17 15.64 2.65 -2.19
CA GLU A 17 14.85 3.76 -1.63
C GLU A 17 14.77 3.76 -0.09
N GLU A 18 15.77 3.21 0.61
CA GLU A 18 15.73 3.07 2.07
C GLU A 18 15.42 4.40 2.80
N GLU A 19 15.96 5.52 2.32
CA GLU A 19 15.74 6.84 2.90
C GLU A 19 14.32 7.40 2.65
N THR A 20 13.72 7.10 1.50
CA THR A 20 12.44 7.69 1.06
C THR A 20 11.24 6.78 1.32
N LEU A 21 11.47 5.47 1.46
CA LEU A 21 10.44 4.47 1.68
C LEU A 21 9.58 4.72 2.93
N PRO A 22 10.12 5.21 4.08
CA PRO A 22 9.29 5.53 5.25
C PRO A 22 8.25 6.62 4.97
N GLU A 23 8.62 7.64 4.19
CA GLU A 23 7.71 8.73 3.82
C GLU A 23 6.68 8.26 2.79
N PHE A 24 7.07 7.38 1.86
CA PHE A 24 6.13 6.71 0.95
C PHE A 24 5.07 5.93 1.74
N TYR A 25 5.49 5.09 2.70
CA TYR A 25 4.58 4.33 3.54
C TYR A 25 3.64 5.26 4.33
N ARG A 26 4.16 6.33 4.94
CA ARG A 26 3.35 7.30 5.70
C ARG A 26 2.24 7.90 4.84
N ARG A 27 2.54 8.28 3.59
CA ARG A 27 1.58 8.88 2.66
C ARG A 27 0.56 7.86 2.16
N ILE A 28 1.01 6.68 1.74
CA ILE A 28 0.10 5.63 1.26
C ILE A 28 -0.81 5.13 2.36
N PHE A 29 -0.29 4.98 3.59
CA PHE A 29 -1.11 4.59 4.73
C PHE A 29 -2.28 5.56 4.94
N ALA A 30 -2.02 6.88 4.90
CA ALA A 30 -3.08 7.88 5.01
C ALA A 30 -4.15 7.73 3.93
N VAL A 31 -3.75 7.49 2.67
CA VAL A 31 -4.68 7.23 1.57
C VAL A 31 -5.49 5.95 1.81
N VAL A 32 -4.85 4.86 2.23
CA VAL A 32 -5.51 3.58 2.49
C VAL A 32 -6.52 3.67 3.63
N GLN A 33 -6.27 4.50 4.65
CA GLN A 33 -7.23 4.74 5.74
C GLN A 33 -8.53 5.41 5.26
N GLU A 34 -8.51 6.08 4.10
CA GLU A 34 -9.69 6.73 3.52
C GLU A 34 -10.44 5.82 2.51
N LEU A 35 -9.90 4.65 2.17
CA LEU A 35 -10.52 3.72 1.24
C LEU A 35 -11.63 2.88 1.90
N ASP A 36 -12.67 2.58 1.12
CA ASP A 36 -13.88 1.86 1.55
C ASP A 36 -13.72 0.34 1.63
N SER A 37 -12.51 -0.19 1.46
CA SER A 37 -12.30 -1.61 1.23
C SER A 37 -10.89 -2.07 1.57
N ALA A 38 -10.75 -3.37 1.85
CA ALA A 38 -9.46 -4.01 2.07
C ALA A 38 -8.50 -3.73 0.92
N THR A 39 -7.30 -3.28 1.26
CA THR A 39 -6.25 -2.88 0.32
C THR A 39 -4.94 -3.52 0.75
N GLU A 40 -4.19 -4.03 -0.22
CA GLU A 40 -2.82 -4.52 -0.02
C GLU A 40 -1.80 -3.60 -0.71
N LEU A 41 -0.59 -3.54 -0.14
CA LEU A 41 0.55 -2.84 -0.70
C LEU A 41 1.68 -3.84 -0.92
N LEU A 42 2.12 -4.00 -2.17
CA LEU A 42 3.25 -4.83 -2.55
C LEU A 42 4.42 -3.92 -2.95
N LEU A 43 5.56 -4.12 -2.30
CA LEU A 43 6.82 -3.50 -2.65
C LEU A 43 7.64 -4.54 -3.42
N ILE A 44 8.00 -4.23 -4.67
CA ILE A 44 8.70 -5.16 -5.57
C ILE A 44 10.08 -4.66 -5.97
#